data_AF-A0A8T4ADU2-F1
#
_entry.id   AF-A0A8T4ADU2-F1
#
_cell.length_a   1.000
_cell.length_b   1.000
_cell.length_c   1.000
_cell.angle_alpha   90.00
_cell.angle_beta   90.00
_cell.angle_gamma   90.00
#
_symmetry.space_group_name_H-M   'P 1'
#
loop_
_entity.id
_entity.type
_entity.pdbx_description
1 polymer ?
#
loop_
_entity_poly.entity_id
_entity_poly.type
_entity_poly.pdbx_seq_one_letter_code
_entity_poly.pdbx_strand_id
1 'polypeptide(L)'
;MMPWILLLSVFGLVLNLAFAESLIQPDWSLGLLLGALLAHRGYWPWVFAGTALHDLVLHWSPFITLPWVMITPLVMIWSDAQVGASLVQRFVILGFLTLILWIWDWLPEAALLTFLLATVIWHFVAQKHAKPA
;
A
#
# COMPACT_ATOMS: atom_id res chain seq x y z
N MET A 1 -7.32 -14.27 -2.50
CA MET A 1 -6.53 -13.55 -1.46
C MET A 1 -6.93 -12.09 -1.37
N MET A 2 -7.17 -11.40 -2.49
CA MET A 2 -7.56 -9.98 -2.47
C MET A 2 -8.80 -9.61 -1.62
N PRO A 3 -9.91 -10.38 -1.60
CA PRO A 3 -11.06 -10.04 -0.76
C PRO A 3 -10.72 -9.94 0.73
N TRP A 4 -9.83 -10.82 1.21
CA TRP A 4 -9.34 -10.78 2.59
C TRP A 4 -8.46 -9.57 2.86
N ILE A 5 -7.61 -9.19 1.91
CA ILE A 5 -6.78 -7.98 2.03
C ILE A 5 -7.66 -6.73 2.09
N LEU A 6 -8.71 -6.64 1.28
CA LEU A 6 -9.66 -5.52 1.33
C LEU A 6 -10.42 -5.48 2.67
N LEU A 7 -10.87 -6.62 3.17
CA LEU A 7 -11.54 -6.67 4.47
C LEU A 7 -10.58 -6.25 5.59
N LEU A 8 -9.33 -6.72 5.55
CA LEU A 8 -8.31 -6.32 6.51
C LEU A 8 -7.90 -4.85 6.35
N SER A 9 -7.92 -4.27 5.15
CA SER A 9 -7.61 -2.85 4.96
C SER A 9 -8.73 -1.97 5.51
N VAL A 10 -9.99 -2.36 5.33
CA VAL A 10 -11.14 -1.68 5.98
C VAL A 10 -11.06 -1.81 7.50
N PHE A 11 -10.70 -2.98 8.02
CA PHE A 11 -10.43 -3.11 9.46
C PHE A 11 -9.26 -2.23 9.91
N GLY A 12 -8.19 -2.15 9.11
CA GLY A 12 -7.06 -1.26 9.32
C GLY A 12 -7.47 0.20 9.40
N LEU A 13 -8.37 0.68 8.53
CA LEU A 13 -8.95 2.02 8.62
C LEU A 13 -9.61 2.28 9.97
N VAL A 14 -10.37 1.30 10.48
CA VAL A 14 -11.01 1.41 11.80
C VAL A 14 -9.96 1.54 12.90
N LEU A 15 -8.86 0.78 12.84
CA LEU A 15 -7.76 0.91 13.80
C LEU A 15 -7.07 2.28 13.70
N ASN A 16 -6.82 2.76 12.48
CA ASN A 16 -6.23 4.06 12.24
C ASN A 16 -7.06 5.17 12.88
N LEU A 17 -8.39 5.14 12.70
CA LEU A 17 -9.30 6.10 13.34
C LEU A 17 -9.42 5.93 14.85
N ALA A 18 -9.56 4.69 15.34
CA ALA A 18 -9.79 4.42 16.76
C ALA A 18 -8.60 4.80 17.64
N PHE A 19 -7.38 4.69 17.12
CA PHE A 19 -6.16 4.92 17.89
C PHE A 19 -5.33 6.13 17.43
N ALA A 20 -5.87 6.97 16.53
CA ALA A 20 -5.16 8.11 15.91
C ALA A 20 -4.37 8.99 16.89
N GLU A 21 -4.94 9.28 18.06
CA GLU A 21 -4.33 10.17 19.06
C GLU A 21 -3.65 9.43 20.21
N SER A 22 -3.68 8.10 20.21
CA SER A 22 -3.30 7.29 21.38
C SER A 22 -2.06 6.43 21.16
N LEU A 23 -1.75 6.09 19.91
CA LEU A 23 -0.67 5.16 19.58
C LEU A 23 -0.02 5.52 18.25
N ILE A 24 1.31 5.45 18.20
CA ILE A 24 2.05 5.50 16.94
C ILE A 24 1.85 4.17 16.22
N GLN A 25 1.08 4.18 15.15
CA GLN A 25 0.72 3.00 14.35
C GLN A 25 1.07 3.21 12.88
N PRO A 26 1.29 2.14 12.11
CA PRO A 26 1.30 2.26 10.66
C PRO A 26 -0.07 2.74 10.16
N ASP A 27 -0.09 3.25 8.94
CA ASP A 27 -1.29 3.21 8.11
C ASP A 27 -1.55 1.75 7.73
N TRP A 28 -2.42 1.08 8.50
CA TRP A 28 -2.72 -0.33 8.32
C TRP A 28 -3.37 -0.59 6.97
N SER A 29 -4.30 0.29 6.59
CA SER A 29 -5.04 0.18 5.35
C SER A 29 -4.12 0.33 4.15
N LEU A 30 -3.38 1.44 4.08
CA LEU A 30 -2.49 1.69 2.97
C LEU A 30 -1.36 0.65 2.92
N GLY A 31 -0.79 0.27 4.06
CA GLY A 31 0.26 -0.76 4.12
C GLY A 31 -0.19 -2.10 3.53
N LEU A 32 -1.40 -2.55 3.86
CA LEU A 32 -1.98 -3.78 3.30
C LEU A 32 -2.23 -3.67 1.78
N LEU A 33 -2.79 -2.55 1.33
CA LEU A 33 -3.11 -2.29 -0.08
C LEU A 33 -1.85 -2.18 -0.94
N LEU A 34 -0.84 -1.44 -0.48
CA LEU A 34 0.44 -1.29 -1.17
C LEU A 34 1.20 -2.62 -1.25
N GLY A 35 1.24 -3.37 -0.15
CA GLY A 35 1.86 -4.70 -0.13
C GLY A 35 1.22 -5.65 -1.15
N ALA A 36 -0.11 -5.62 -1.25
CA ALA A 36 -0.85 -6.41 -2.23
C ALA A 36 -0.55 -5.96 -3.68
N LEU A 37 -0.50 -4.65 -3.93
CA LEU A 37 -0.21 -4.10 -5.25
C LEU A 37 1.16 -4.52 -5.76
N LEU A 38 2.18 -4.42 -4.90
CA LEU A 38 3.55 -4.78 -5.23
C LEU A 38 3.72 -6.30 -5.44
N ALA A 39 2.90 -7.11 -4.76
CA ALA A 39 2.93 -8.56 -4.88
C ALA A 39 2.35 -9.07 -6.19
N HIS A 40 1.24 -8.49 -6.67
CA HIS A 40 0.60 -8.98 -7.87
C HIS A 40 -0.14 -7.86 -8.63
N ARG A 41 0.30 -7.60 -9.87
CA ARG A 41 -0.26 -6.55 -10.73
C ARG A 41 -1.78 -6.63 -10.88
N GLY A 42 -2.36 -7.83 -10.93
CA GLY A 42 -3.80 -8.03 -11.11
C GLY A 42 -4.69 -7.51 -9.97
N TYR A 43 -4.11 -7.08 -8.85
CA TYR A 43 -4.86 -6.51 -7.72
C TYR A 43 -5.16 -5.02 -7.86
N TRP A 44 -4.61 -4.35 -8.89
CA TRP A 44 -4.73 -2.91 -9.08
C TRP A 44 -6.17 -2.35 -9.00
N PRO A 45 -7.24 -2.97 -9.58
CA PRO A 45 -8.57 -2.35 -9.53
C PRO A 45 -9.10 -2.29 -8.09
N TRP A 46 -8.85 -3.36 -7.34
CA TRP A 46 -9.24 -3.48 -5.93
C TRP A 46 -8.43 -2.57 -5.04
N VAL A 47 -7.12 -2.47 -5.30
CA VAL A 47 -6.24 -1.55 -4.58
C VAL A 47 -6.71 -0.11 -4.80
N PHE A 48 -7.06 0.29 -6.03
CA PHE A 48 -7.53 1.64 -6.31
C PHE A 48 -8.84 1.94 -5.59
N ALA A 49 -9.80 1.02 -5.62
CA ALA A 49 -11.06 1.18 -4.88
C ALA A 49 -10.81 1.30 -3.36
N GLY A 50 -9.93 0.47 -2.80
CA GLY A 50 -9.55 0.52 -1.40
C GLY A 50 -8.84 1.82 -1.02
N THR A 51 -7.91 2.30 -1.84
CA THR A 51 -7.18 3.55 -1.64
C THR A 51 -8.12 4.76 -1.77
N ALA A 52 -9.06 4.74 -2.71
CA ALA A 52 -10.06 5.81 -2.84
C ALA A 52 -10.96 5.91 -1.58
N LEU A 53 -11.40 4.76 -1.06
CA LEU A 53 -12.16 4.70 0.20
C LEU A 53 -11.31 5.19 1.37
N HIS A 54 -10.05 4.76 1.45
CA HIS A 54 -9.11 5.18 2.47
C HIS A 54 -8.94 6.70 2.51
N ASP A 55 -8.63 7.28 1.35
CA ASP A 55 -8.41 8.71 1.21
C ASP A 55 -9.67 9.51 1.54
N LEU A 56 -10.84 9.04 1.11
CA LEU A 56 -12.12 9.66 1.44
C LEU A 56 -12.41 9.63 2.95
N VAL A 57 -12.11 8.52 3.62
CA VAL A 57 -12.41 8.33 5.05
C VAL A 57 -11.44 9.12 5.94
N LEU A 58 -10.14 9.10 5.65
CA LEU A 58 -9.14 9.75 6.50
C LEU A 58 -8.96 11.24 6.18
N HIS A 59 -9.17 11.63 4.92
CA HIS A 59 -8.78 12.96 4.44
C HIS A 59 -9.91 13.73 3.75
N TRP A 60 -11.14 13.18 3.69
CA TRP A 60 -12.28 13.80 2.99
C TRP A 60 -12.03 14.13 1.50
N SER A 61 -11.00 13.55 0.90
CA SER A 61 -10.61 13.78 -0.49
C SER A 61 -9.99 12.51 -1.04
N PRO A 62 -10.42 11.99 -2.20
CA PRO A 62 -9.86 10.78 -2.79
C PRO A 62 -8.52 11.02 -3.49
N PHE A 63 -7.95 12.23 -3.46
CA PHE A 63 -6.80 12.62 -4.29
C PHE A 63 -5.48 12.73 -3.52
N ILE A 64 -5.40 12.11 -2.34
CA ILE A 64 -4.25 12.25 -1.44
C ILE A 64 -3.16 11.26 -1.82
N THR A 65 -3.45 9.96 -1.70
CA THR A 65 -2.55 8.86 -2.06
C THR A 65 -2.96 8.21 -3.38
N LEU A 66 -4.26 8.20 -3.70
CA LEU A 66 -4.80 7.51 -4.88
C LEU A 66 -4.10 7.87 -6.20
N PRO A 67 -3.82 9.14 -6.55
CA PRO A 67 -3.21 9.45 -7.85
C PRO A 67 -1.85 8.78 -8.02
N TRP A 68 -1.07 8.71 -6.95
CA TRP A 68 0.25 8.09 -6.91
C TRP A 68 0.17 6.57 -6.95
N VAL A 69 -0.79 5.99 -6.22
CA VAL A 69 -1.09 4.55 -6.28
C VAL A 69 -1.56 4.17 -7.68
N MET A 70 -2.33 5.02 -8.36
CA MET A 70 -2.82 4.77 -9.73
C MET A 70 -1.70 4.71 -10.78
N ILE A 71 -0.66 5.52 -10.60
CA ILE A 71 0.51 5.53 -11.48
C ILE A 71 1.38 4.28 -11.28
N THR A 72 1.33 3.68 -10.08
CA THR A 72 2.25 2.61 -9.68
C THR A 72 2.25 1.39 -10.60
N PRO A 73 1.10 0.81 -11.02
CA PRO A 73 1.10 -0.32 -11.96
C PRO A 73 1.76 0.02 -13.30
N LEU A 74 1.58 1.25 -13.81
CA LEU A 74 2.20 1.70 -15.05
C LEU A 74 3.72 1.76 -14.91
N VAL A 75 4.20 2.35 -13.80
CA VAL A 75 5.63 2.41 -13.48
C VAL A 75 6.21 1.01 -13.37
N MET A 76 5.53 0.10 -12.64
CA MET A 76 5.96 -1.30 -12.50
C MET A 76 6.08 -2.01 -13.85
N ILE A 77 5.08 -1.87 -14.73
CA ILE A 77 5.10 -2.50 -16.06
C ILE A 77 6.26 -1.95 -16.89
N TRP A 78 6.44 -0.64 -16.92
CA TRP A 78 7.48 0.03 -17.70
C TRP A 78 8.89 -0.33 -17.23
N SER A 79 9.11 -0.39 -15.93
CA SER A 79 10.40 -0.72 -15.35
C SER A 79 10.69 -2.22 -15.44
N ASP A 80 9.69 -3.09 -15.22
CA ASP A 80 9.84 -4.54 -15.37
C ASP A 80 10.27 -4.89 -16.80
N ALA A 81 9.80 -4.13 -17.80
CA ALA A 81 10.20 -4.31 -19.19
C ALA A 81 11.65 -3.92 -19.49
N GLN A 82 12.28 -3.05 -18.68
CA GLN A 82 13.65 -2.58 -18.91
C GLN A 82 14.70 -3.31 -18.09
N VAL A 83 14.44 -3.49 -16.80
CA VAL A 83 15.40 -4.04 -15.84
C VAL A 83 14.98 -5.42 -15.29
N GLY A 84 13.84 -5.95 -15.75
CA GLY A 84 13.24 -7.15 -15.18
C GLY A 84 12.56 -6.88 -13.84
N ALA A 85 11.80 -7.86 -13.35
CA ALA A 85 11.17 -7.78 -12.03
C ALA A 85 12.22 -7.85 -10.92
N SER A 86 12.70 -6.70 -10.46
CA SER A 86 13.75 -6.59 -9.45
C SER A 86 13.23 -6.14 -8.08
N LEU A 87 13.83 -6.69 -7.02
CA LEU A 87 13.50 -6.37 -5.63
C LEU A 87 13.78 -4.89 -5.30
N VAL A 88 14.89 -4.34 -5.81
CA VAL A 88 15.29 -2.94 -5.59
C VAL A 88 14.24 -1.97 -6.13
N GLN A 89 13.73 -2.21 -7.34
CA GLN A 89 12.75 -1.33 -7.96
C GLN A 89 11.43 -1.29 -7.18
N ARG A 90 10.98 -2.41 -6.61
CA ARG A 90 9.79 -2.46 -5.76
C ARG A 90 9.98 -1.68 -4.46
N PHE A 91 11.17 -1.72 -3.87
CA PHE A 91 11.51 -0.90 -2.70
C PHE A 91 11.55 0.60 -3.02
N VAL A 92 12.06 0.99 -4.19
CA VAL A 92 12.02 2.39 -4.63
C VAL A 92 10.58 2.88 -4.76
N ILE A 93 9.72 2.09 -5.40
CA ILE A 93 8.28 2.40 -5.54
C ILE A 93 7.63 2.52 -4.17
N LEU A 94 7.84 1.53 -3.29
CA LEU A 94 7.26 1.54 -1.96
C LEU A 94 7.71 2.76 -1.16
N GLY A 95 9.01 3.06 -1.19
CA GLY A 95 9.58 4.23 -0.51
C GLY A 95 8.95 5.53 -0.98
N PHE A 96 8.79 5.70 -2.30
CA PHE A 96 8.09 6.85 -2.87
C PHE A 96 6.64 6.94 -2.38
N LEU A 97 5.90 5.84 -2.39
CA LEU A 97 4.50 5.82 -1.97
C LEU A 97 4.32 6.11 -0.48
N THR A 98 5.25 5.66 0.36
CA THR A 98 5.20 5.95 1.80
C THR A 98 5.70 7.35 2.14
N LEU A 99 6.55 7.97 1.31
CA LEU A 99 6.99 9.36 1.49
C LEU A 99 5.81 10.34 1.40
N ILE A 100 4.78 10.01 0.62
CA ILE A 100 3.56 10.82 0.50
C ILE A 100 2.90 11.02 1.87
N LEU A 101 2.96 10.05 2.77
CA LEU A 101 2.41 10.18 4.11
C LEU A 101 3.06 11.34 4.88
N TRP A 102 4.38 11.54 4.73
CA TRP A 102 5.08 12.67 5.37
C TRP A 102 4.62 14.02 4.83
N ILE A 103 4.24 14.09 3.55
CA ILE A 103 3.75 15.31 2.91
C ILE A 103 2.36 15.70 3.46
N TRP A 104 1.59 14.71 3.94
CA TRP A 104 0.25 14.87 4.46
C TRP A 104 0.17 14.75 5.98
N ASP A 105 1.19 15.28 6.68
CA ASP A 105 1.25 15.45 8.14
C ASP A 105 1.22 14.15 8.97
N TRP A 106 1.46 12.98 8.36
CA TRP A 106 1.70 11.78 9.14
C TRP A 106 3.07 11.81 9.81
N LEU A 107 3.14 11.27 11.02
CA LEU A 107 4.40 11.13 11.76
C LEU A 107 5.42 10.30 10.97
N PRO A 108 6.72 10.68 11.00
CA PRO A 108 7.75 9.93 10.29
C PRO A 108 7.81 8.45 10.66
N GLU A 109 7.62 8.15 11.95
CA GLU A 109 7.58 6.81 12.52
C GLU A 109 6.41 6.00 11.96
N ALA A 110 5.24 6.62 11.81
CA ALA A 110 4.06 5.96 11.24
C ALA A 110 4.30 5.54 9.79
N ALA A 111 4.89 6.41 8.97
CA ALA A 111 5.21 6.06 7.58
C ALA A 111 6.29 4.97 7.48
N LEU A 112 7.29 4.98 8.38
CA LEU A 112 8.28 3.91 8.46
C LEU A 112 7.61 2.58 8.83
N LEU A 113 6.69 2.58 9.79
CA LEU A 113 5.90 1.41 10.13
C LEU A 113 5.03 0.95 8.95
N THR A 114 4.42 1.88 8.19
CA THR A 114 3.67 1.56 6.96
C THR A 114 4.56 0.90 5.92
N PHE A 115 5.77 1.41 5.70
CA PHE A 115 6.76 0.84 4.80
C PHE A 115 7.14 -0.59 5.21
N LEU A 116 7.43 -0.80 6.49
CA LEU A 116 7.77 -2.12 7.02
C LEU A 116 6.59 -3.10 6.89
N LEU A 117 5.39 -2.66 7.23
CA LEU A 117 4.16 -3.45 7.09
C LEU A 117 3.94 -3.85 5.63
N ALA A 118 3.96 -2.88 4.71
CA ALA A 118 3.78 -3.14 3.28
C ALA A 118 4.84 -4.09 2.73
N THR A 119 6.10 -3.98 3.20
CA THR A 119 7.18 -4.90 2.83
C THR A 119 6.86 -6.32 3.28
N VAL A 120 6.43 -6.53 4.53
CA VAL A 120 6.07 -7.85 5.05
C VAL A 120 4.90 -8.46 4.28
N ILE A 121 3.85 -7.67 4.06
CA ILE A 121 2.67 -8.10 3.30
C ILE A 121 3.04 -8.45 1.87
N TRP A 122 3.84 -7.61 1.21
CA TRP A 122 4.33 -7.88 -0.14
C TRP A 122 5.03 -9.23 -0.23
N HIS A 123 6.01 -9.51 0.63
CA HIS A 123 6.75 -10.77 0.60
C HIS A 123 5.86 -11.97 0.88
N PHE A 124 4.97 -11.87 1.87
CA PHE A 124 4.04 -12.96 2.22
C PHE A 124 3.07 -13.28 1.08
N VAL A 125 2.49 -12.25 0.46
CA VAL A 125 1.55 -12.37 -0.65
C VAL A 125 2.26 -12.88 -1.91
N ALA A 126 3.46 -12.38 -2.21
CA ALA A 126 4.25 -12.80 -3.37
C ALA A 126 4.65 -14.28 -3.28
N GLN A 127 5.09 -14.75 -2.11
CA GLN A 127 5.44 -16.16 -1.90
C GLN A 127 4.26 -17.11 -2.16
N LYS A 128 3.03 -16.70 -1.83
CA LYS A 128 1.84 -17.51 -2.10
C LYS A 128 1.49 -17.59 -3.58
N HIS A 129 1.89 -16.62 -4.39
CA HIS A 129 1.72 -16.69 -5.86
C HIS A 129 2.86 -17.43 -6.55
N ALA A 130 4.05 -17.44 -5.95
CA ALA A 130 5.23 -18.12 -6.52
C ALA A 130 5.19 -19.65 -6.35
N LYS A 131 4.42 -20.17 -5.39
CA LYS A 131 4.24 -21.62 -5.22
C LYS A 131 3.16 -22.12 -6.19
N PRO A 132 3.47 -23.05 -7.12
CA PRO A 132 2.44 -23.73 -7.89
C PRO A 132 1.52 -24.51 -6.94
N ALA A 133 0.21 -24.47 -7.23
CA ALA A 133 -0.81 -25.22 -6.51
C ALA A 133 -0.61 -26.73 -6.64
#